data_AF-A0ABD3VEF7-F1
#
_entry.id   AF-A0ABD3VEF7-F1
#
_cell.length_a   1.000
_cell.length_b   1.000
_cell.length_c   1.000
_cell.angle_alpha   90.00
_cell.angle_beta   90.00
_cell.angle_gamma   90.00
#
_symmetry.space_group_name_H-M   'P 1'
#
loop_
_entity.id
_entity.type
_entity.pdbx_description
1 polymer ?
#
loop_
_entity_poly.entity_id
_entity_poly.type
_entity_poly.pdbx_seq_one_letter_code
_entity_poly.pdbx_strand_id
1 'polypeptide(L)'
;MVTKYQNVFCTITILTVIPIVDIHASETILPDADGLDKRHGHPEDRSTPETRPDSPCCSVLQLGCEINTIPEVQITGHCGETFVLDRAASLVPSKVWVLPVGLNCTYTVQSAANNERVAAIMYSLGTETGTYGNCTRNRLDIYDGTIVNSSRRLSAASGICGKTFPQENYLSSNDSLTVQFSTSPVGIQGGTFRIVVGTIETGAVDECYGEFQCKNGRCIDKNKVCNGHDNCGDSSDEDGCIAHPGSDVRLWMILFIIACVVCFILLCILLGIIIYRLCARSGYHNI
;
A
#
# COMPACT_ATOMS: atom_id res chain seq x y z
N MET A 1 27.75 -36.83 0.31
CA MET A 1 27.79 -35.39 0.67
C MET A 1 26.58 -34.75 0.01
N VAL A 2 25.46 -34.63 0.72
CA VAL A 2 25.11 -33.43 1.52
C VAL A 2 24.90 -32.25 0.53
N THR A 3 23.72 -32.16 -0.09
CA THR A 3 22.54 -31.30 0.27
C THR A 3 22.70 -29.84 -0.19
N LYS A 4 21.70 -29.10 -0.70
CA LYS A 4 20.25 -29.16 -0.47
C LYS A 4 19.47 -28.39 -1.56
N TYR A 5 18.51 -29.07 -2.19
CA TYR A 5 17.11 -28.71 -2.47
C TYR A 5 16.68 -27.63 -3.49
N GLN A 6 15.91 -28.14 -4.45
CA GLN A 6 14.99 -27.51 -5.40
C GLN A 6 13.77 -26.83 -4.74
N ASN A 7 13.18 -25.94 -5.55
CA ASN A 7 11.76 -25.57 -5.63
C ASN A 7 10.76 -26.67 -5.21
N VAL A 8 9.66 -26.28 -4.53
CA VAL A 8 8.37 -27.01 -4.50
C VAL A 8 7.22 -25.98 -4.45
N PHE A 9 6.57 -25.69 -5.58
CA PHE A 9 5.32 -26.26 -6.12
C PHE A 9 4.01 -25.72 -5.50
N CYS A 10 3.31 -24.87 -6.25
CA CYS A 10 1.96 -25.17 -6.75
C CYS A 10 2.19 -25.50 -8.25
N THR A 11 1.57 -26.47 -8.93
CA THR A 11 0.29 -27.13 -8.72
C THR A 11 0.23 -28.37 -9.64
N ILE A 12 -0.53 -29.37 -9.20
CA ILE A 12 -1.35 -30.32 -10.00
C ILE A 12 -0.63 -31.43 -10.80
N THR A 13 -1.24 -32.61 -10.63
CA THR A 13 -0.85 -33.98 -10.95
C THR A 13 -0.88 -34.33 -12.46
N ILE A 14 0.22 -34.93 -12.90
CA ILE A 14 0.45 -36.01 -13.90
C ILE A 14 -0.70 -36.43 -14.84
N LEU A 15 -0.44 -36.38 -16.16
CA LEU A 15 -0.52 -37.48 -17.17
C LEU A 15 -0.48 -36.85 -18.59
N THR A 16 0.68 -36.79 -19.25
CA THR A 16 1.22 -37.71 -20.29
C THR A 16 1.03 -37.24 -21.74
N VAL A 17 2.13 -37.43 -22.50
CA VAL A 17 2.28 -37.56 -23.97
C VAL A 17 2.62 -36.29 -24.79
N ILE A 18 3.94 -36.16 -25.06
CA ILE A 18 4.64 -35.48 -26.18
C ILE A 18 4.29 -36.23 -27.51
N PRO A 19 4.16 -35.63 -28.73
CA PRO A 19 5.19 -34.80 -29.38
C PRO A 19 4.76 -33.61 -30.28
N ILE A 20 5.59 -32.58 -30.20
CA ILE A 20 6.28 -31.78 -31.24
C ILE A 20 6.07 -32.25 -32.70
N VAL A 21 5.60 -31.34 -33.60
CA VAL A 21 6.16 -31.09 -34.96
C VAL A 21 5.86 -29.64 -35.42
N ASP A 22 6.91 -28.83 -35.42
CA ASP A 22 7.48 -28.01 -36.50
C ASP A 22 6.67 -27.41 -37.70
N ILE A 23 6.84 -26.07 -37.83
CA ILE A 23 7.15 -25.19 -38.99
C ILE A 23 6.11 -24.89 -40.11
N HIS A 24 6.04 -23.58 -40.41
CA HIS A 24 5.87 -22.87 -41.72
C HIS A 24 4.64 -21.97 -41.88
N ALA A 25 4.91 -20.66 -41.70
CA ALA A 25 4.74 -19.54 -42.65
C ALA A 25 3.44 -19.28 -43.44
N SER A 26 3.07 -17.98 -43.45
CA SER A 26 2.30 -17.23 -44.47
C SER A 26 0.77 -17.43 -44.48
N GLU A 27 -0.15 -16.46 -44.70
CA GLU A 27 -0.13 -15.18 -45.42
C GLU A 27 -1.07 -14.12 -44.78
N THR A 28 -0.77 -12.86 -45.08
CA THR A 28 -1.57 -11.63 -44.97
C THR A 28 -2.75 -11.55 -45.95
N ILE A 29 -3.95 -11.08 -45.55
CA ILE A 29 -4.88 -10.21 -46.36
C ILE A 29 -5.73 -9.28 -45.43
N LEU A 30 -5.95 -8.06 -45.92
CA LEU A 30 -6.55 -6.79 -45.44
C LEU A 30 -8.07 -6.77 -45.11
N PRO A 31 -8.61 -5.64 -44.58
CA PRO A 31 -9.93 -5.52 -43.94
C PRO A 31 -11.04 -5.02 -44.88
N ASP A 32 -12.30 -5.14 -44.45
CA ASP A 32 -13.42 -4.41 -45.04
C ASP A 32 -14.32 -3.78 -43.96
N ALA A 33 -14.83 -2.61 -44.31
CA ALA A 33 -15.52 -1.63 -43.49
C ALA A 33 -17.06 -1.65 -43.68
N ASP A 34 -17.70 -0.85 -42.83
CA ASP A 34 -19.04 -0.24 -42.95
C ASP A 34 -20.32 -1.06 -42.70
N GLY A 35 -21.24 -0.48 -41.89
CA GLY A 35 -22.64 -0.90 -41.83
C GLY A 35 -23.47 -0.41 -40.63
N LEU A 36 -24.14 0.73 -40.79
CA LEU A 36 -25.04 1.48 -39.90
C LEU A 36 -26.30 0.79 -39.29
N ASP A 37 -26.61 1.20 -38.04
CA ASP A 37 -27.89 1.64 -37.40
C ASP A 37 -29.23 0.85 -37.60
N LYS A 38 -29.88 0.43 -36.49
CA LYS A 38 -31.23 0.90 -36.03
C LYS A 38 -31.83 0.18 -34.79
N ARG A 39 -32.01 0.98 -33.73
CA ARG A 39 -33.20 1.22 -32.86
C ARG A 39 -34.01 0.09 -32.16
N HIS A 40 -34.14 0.30 -30.83
CA HIS A 40 -35.29 0.19 -29.88
C HIS A 40 -35.54 -1.12 -29.07
N GLY A 41 -35.46 -0.99 -27.72
CA GLY A 41 -35.94 -1.94 -26.69
C GLY A 41 -35.72 -1.40 -25.26
N HIS A 42 -36.63 -1.70 -24.33
CA HIS A 42 -36.94 -1.10 -23.01
C HIS A 42 -35.86 -1.33 -21.90
N PRO A 43 -35.92 -0.68 -20.70
CA PRO A 43 -34.87 -0.66 -19.70
C PRO A 43 -34.94 -1.89 -18.79
N GLU A 44 -33.80 -2.55 -18.57
CA GLU A 44 -33.64 -3.44 -17.44
C GLU A 44 -32.41 -3.04 -16.63
N ASP A 45 -32.72 -2.76 -15.37
CA ASP A 45 -31.86 -2.52 -14.24
C ASP A 45 -31.09 -3.80 -13.90
N ARG A 46 -29.79 -3.85 -14.19
CA ARG A 46 -28.88 -4.82 -13.57
C ARG A 46 -27.45 -4.31 -13.59
N SER A 47 -27.03 -3.88 -12.41
CA SER A 47 -25.65 -3.80 -11.94
C SER A 47 -24.81 -5.00 -12.38
N THR A 48 -23.92 -4.78 -13.34
CA THR A 48 -22.68 -5.54 -13.48
C THR A 48 -21.53 -4.53 -13.47
N PRO A 49 -20.48 -4.72 -12.65
CA PRO A 49 -19.33 -3.83 -12.68
C PRO A 49 -18.60 -4.09 -13.99
N GLU A 50 -18.78 -3.17 -14.94
CA GLU A 50 -17.97 -3.11 -16.14
C GLU A 50 -16.54 -2.82 -15.68
N THR A 51 -15.68 -3.84 -15.78
CA THR A 51 -14.23 -3.68 -15.66
C THR A 51 -13.79 -2.74 -16.78
N ARG A 52 -13.70 -1.46 -16.46
CA ARG A 52 -13.11 -0.44 -17.34
C ARG A 52 -11.59 -0.67 -17.34
N PRO A 53 -10.97 -1.14 -18.43
CA PRO A 53 -9.56 -0.84 -18.63
C PRO A 53 -9.48 0.67 -18.90
N ASP A 54 -8.41 1.33 -18.47
CA ASP A 54 -8.16 2.77 -18.63
C ASP A 54 -8.68 3.65 -17.47
N SER A 55 -8.15 3.41 -16.27
CA SER A 55 -8.03 4.45 -15.25
C SER A 55 -6.58 4.97 -15.24
N PRO A 56 -6.26 6.10 -15.89
CA PRO A 56 -4.92 6.68 -15.82
C PRO A 56 -4.74 7.30 -14.43
N CYS A 57 -3.69 6.88 -13.75
CA CYS A 57 -3.44 7.07 -12.31
C CYS A 57 -3.86 8.44 -11.74
N CYS A 58 -4.78 8.40 -10.77
CA CYS A 58 -5.04 9.49 -9.83
C CYS A 58 -4.06 9.34 -8.65
N SER A 59 -3.33 10.42 -8.35
CA SER A 59 -2.41 10.62 -7.21
C SER A 59 -1.29 9.58 -6.98
N VAL A 60 -0.08 10.06 -6.65
CA VAL A 60 1.11 9.21 -6.44
C VAL A 60 1.02 8.33 -5.18
N LEU A 61 0.02 8.58 -4.31
CA LEU A 61 -0.24 7.80 -3.10
C LEU A 61 -1.45 6.87 -3.18
N GLN A 62 -2.17 6.78 -4.31
CA GLN A 62 -3.33 5.89 -4.42
C GLN A 62 -2.91 4.45 -4.73
N LEU A 63 -3.43 3.50 -3.95
CA LEU A 63 -3.32 2.06 -4.19
C LEU A 63 -3.94 1.73 -5.56
N GLY A 64 -3.09 1.46 -6.56
CA GLY A 64 -3.52 0.98 -7.88
C GLY A 64 -2.67 1.45 -9.06
N CYS A 65 -1.77 2.41 -8.88
CA CYS A 65 -0.90 2.83 -9.97
C CYS A 65 0.33 1.92 -10.09
N GLU A 66 0.37 1.07 -11.12
CA GLU A 66 1.63 0.43 -11.50
C GLU A 66 2.63 1.50 -11.93
N ILE A 67 3.77 1.60 -11.26
CA ILE A 67 4.77 2.66 -11.52
C ILE A 67 5.25 2.67 -12.98
N ASN A 68 5.14 1.54 -13.68
CA ASN A 68 5.47 1.37 -15.09
C ASN A 68 4.43 1.98 -16.05
N THR A 69 3.21 2.27 -15.59
CA THR A 69 2.15 2.90 -16.39
C THR A 69 2.10 4.41 -16.22
N ILE A 70 2.89 4.97 -15.29
CA ILE A 70 3.04 6.41 -15.10
C ILE A 70 3.75 7.02 -16.33
N PRO A 71 3.17 8.06 -16.96
CA PRO A 71 3.75 8.69 -18.14
C PRO A 71 5.11 9.30 -17.82
N GLU A 72 6.10 9.03 -18.67
CA GLU A 72 7.43 9.59 -18.54
C GLU A 72 7.54 10.95 -19.24
N VAL A 73 8.02 11.95 -18.51
CA VAL A 73 8.30 13.30 -19.00
C VAL A 73 9.81 13.46 -19.11
N GLN A 74 10.28 13.70 -20.33
CA GLN A 74 11.68 13.94 -20.61
C GLN A 74 12.04 15.37 -20.21
N ILE A 75 12.81 15.54 -19.13
CA ILE A 75 13.11 16.88 -18.59
C ILE A 75 14.37 17.52 -19.21
N THR A 76 15.13 16.79 -20.01
CA THR A 76 16.35 17.34 -20.62
C THR A 76 15.99 18.45 -21.61
N GLY A 77 16.58 19.63 -21.45
CA GLY A 77 16.31 20.79 -22.30
C GLY A 77 15.21 21.71 -21.76
N HIS A 78 14.44 21.26 -20.77
CA HIS A 78 13.34 22.01 -20.14
C HIS A 78 13.80 22.73 -18.86
N CYS A 79 15.01 23.30 -18.91
CA CYS A 79 15.63 23.87 -17.73
C CYS A 79 14.95 25.17 -17.30
N GLY A 80 14.52 25.24 -16.03
CA GLY A 80 13.81 26.39 -15.48
C GLY A 80 12.31 26.39 -15.76
N GLU A 81 11.78 25.33 -16.38
CA GLU A 81 10.35 25.24 -16.69
C GLU A 81 9.51 24.76 -15.50
N THR A 82 8.22 25.11 -15.56
CA THR A 82 7.18 24.65 -14.65
C THR A 82 6.27 23.65 -15.36
N PHE A 83 6.19 22.44 -14.84
CA PHE A 83 5.28 21.39 -15.28
C PHE A 83 4.02 21.44 -14.44
N VAL A 84 2.90 21.79 -15.08
CA VAL A 84 1.58 21.77 -14.44
C VAL A 84 1.00 20.35 -14.56
N LEU A 85 0.67 19.74 -13.44
CA LEU A 85 0.18 18.37 -13.36
C LEU A 85 -1.30 18.32 -13.01
N ASP A 86 -2.06 17.56 -13.79
CA ASP A 86 -3.39 17.07 -13.46
C ASP A 86 -3.36 15.62 -12.93
N ARG A 87 -2.23 14.90 -13.13
CA ARG A 87 -2.02 13.49 -12.75
C ARG A 87 -0.56 13.21 -12.37
N ALA A 88 -0.29 11.96 -11.98
CA ALA A 88 1.06 11.49 -11.73
C ALA A 88 1.91 11.47 -13.01
N ALA A 89 3.18 11.84 -12.90
CA ALA A 89 4.16 11.82 -13.97
C ALA A 89 5.53 11.34 -13.44
N SER A 90 6.34 10.77 -14.33
CA SER A 90 7.70 10.36 -14.02
C SER A 90 8.71 11.26 -14.72
N LEU A 91 9.43 12.06 -13.95
CA LEU A 91 10.47 12.94 -14.46
C LEU A 91 11.75 12.13 -14.68
N VAL A 92 12.17 12.04 -15.94
CA VAL A 92 13.35 11.28 -16.38
C VAL A 92 14.20 12.10 -17.35
N PRO A 93 15.53 11.91 -17.36
CA PRO A 93 16.39 12.53 -18.37
C PRO A 93 16.33 11.78 -19.72
N SER A 94 16.35 12.53 -20.83
CA SER A 94 16.24 12.07 -22.23
C SER A 94 17.33 11.11 -22.70
N LYS A 95 18.47 11.08 -22.02
CA LYS A 95 19.58 10.20 -22.38
C LYS A 95 20.21 9.66 -21.11
N VAL A 96 19.87 8.41 -20.81
CA VAL A 96 20.68 7.55 -19.93
C VAL A 96 22.11 7.63 -20.47
N TRP A 97 23.10 7.75 -19.60
CA TRP A 97 24.56 7.72 -19.88
C TRP A 97 25.33 9.05 -19.89
N VAL A 98 24.73 10.23 -20.11
CA VAL A 98 25.49 11.50 -19.98
C VAL A 98 24.62 12.65 -19.46
N LEU A 99 24.81 13.02 -18.20
CA LEU A 99 24.30 14.27 -17.66
C LEU A 99 25.20 15.44 -18.12
N PRO A 100 24.64 16.63 -18.43
CA PRO A 100 25.46 17.80 -18.76
C PRO A 100 26.36 18.18 -17.59
N VAL A 101 27.62 18.48 -17.88
CA VAL A 101 28.60 18.96 -16.90
C VAL A 101 28.32 20.42 -16.55
N GLY A 102 28.51 20.81 -15.29
CA GLY A 102 28.32 22.19 -14.83
C GLY A 102 26.87 22.65 -14.88
N LEU A 103 25.91 21.72 -14.87
CA LEU A 103 24.49 22.03 -14.90
C LEU A 103 24.05 22.53 -13.52
N ASN A 104 23.37 23.68 -13.47
CA ASN A 104 22.60 24.09 -12.30
C ASN A 104 21.21 24.41 -12.81
N CYS A 105 20.31 23.45 -12.68
CA CYS A 105 19.02 23.47 -13.35
C CYS A 105 17.89 23.18 -12.38
N THR A 106 16.78 23.88 -12.55
CA THR A 106 15.58 23.69 -11.74
C THR A 106 14.41 23.24 -12.61
N TYR A 107 13.61 22.32 -12.07
CA TYR A 107 12.36 21.87 -12.66
C TYR A 107 11.27 22.04 -11.61
N THR A 108 10.30 22.90 -11.89
CA THR A 108 9.20 23.15 -10.97
C THR A 108 8.01 22.31 -11.37
N VAL A 109 7.33 21.74 -10.39
CA VAL A 109 6.10 20.98 -10.57
C VAL A 109 5.01 21.69 -9.79
N GLN A 110 3.87 21.90 -10.42
CA GLN A 110 2.74 22.60 -9.82
C GLN A 110 1.44 21.83 -10.11
N SER A 111 0.52 21.74 -9.15
CA SER A 111 -0.81 21.18 -9.42
C SER A 111 -1.61 22.13 -10.32
N ALA A 112 -2.38 21.56 -11.25
CA ALA A 112 -3.40 22.27 -12.01
C ALA A 112 -4.58 22.70 -11.13
N ALA A 113 -4.80 22.03 -10.00
CA ALA A 113 -5.89 22.28 -9.06
C ALA A 113 -5.41 23.13 -7.87
N ASN A 114 -6.23 24.09 -7.48
CA ASN A 114 -5.88 25.03 -6.40
C ASN A 114 -5.93 24.39 -4.99
N ASN A 115 -6.56 23.22 -4.85
CA ASN A 115 -6.73 22.50 -3.57
C ASN A 115 -5.97 21.18 -3.59
N GLU A 116 -4.82 21.15 -4.24
CA GLU A 116 -3.96 19.97 -4.28
C GLU A 116 -2.54 20.37 -3.92
N ARG A 117 -1.86 19.45 -3.24
CA ARG A 117 -0.43 19.50 -2.96
C ARG A 117 0.30 18.61 -3.93
N VAL A 118 1.57 18.92 -4.15
CA VAL A 118 2.45 18.06 -4.92
C VAL A 118 3.28 17.18 -3.98
N ALA A 119 3.36 15.89 -4.29
CA ALA A 119 4.34 15.00 -3.71
C ALA A 119 5.33 14.51 -4.75
N ALA A 120 6.54 14.25 -4.29
CA ALA A 120 7.60 13.64 -5.06
C ALA A 120 8.16 12.44 -4.30
N ILE A 121 8.34 11.33 -5.01
CA ILE A 121 8.98 10.13 -4.51
C ILE A 121 10.13 9.86 -5.48
N MET A 122 11.34 9.72 -4.95
CA MET A 122 12.44 9.21 -5.77
C MET A 122 12.03 7.81 -6.25
N TYR A 123 12.40 7.35 -7.44
CA TYR A 123 12.17 5.95 -7.84
C TYR A 123 13.48 5.21 -8.13
N SER A 124 14.39 5.89 -8.83
CA SER A 124 15.74 5.40 -9.02
C SER A 124 16.74 6.55 -8.97
N LEU A 125 17.92 6.28 -8.43
CA LEU A 125 19.03 7.21 -8.39
C LEU A 125 20.31 6.46 -8.74
N GLY A 126 20.92 6.86 -9.85
CA GLY A 126 22.21 6.36 -10.28
C GLY A 126 23.09 7.54 -10.62
N THR A 127 23.63 8.24 -9.63
CA THR A 127 24.62 9.30 -9.87
C THR A 127 26.03 8.78 -9.56
N GLU A 128 27.04 9.24 -10.31
CA GLU A 128 28.42 8.79 -10.09
C GLU A 128 29.03 9.32 -8.77
N THR A 129 29.82 8.44 -8.14
CA THR A 129 30.69 8.64 -6.96
C THR A 129 30.24 9.70 -5.93
N GLY A 130 29.34 9.28 -5.04
CA GLY A 130 29.07 9.94 -3.77
C GLY A 130 28.57 8.92 -2.75
N THR A 131 29.14 8.92 -1.55
CA THR A 131 28.54 8.23 -0.41
C THR A 131 27.31 9.05 0.01
N TYR A 132 26.17 8.41 0.20
CA TYR A 132 24.93 9.06 0.68
C TYR A 132 25.25 9.96 1.89
N GLY A 133 24.91 11.25 1.79
CA GLY A 133 25.18 12.23 2.84
C GLY A 133 26.40 13.14 2.64
N ASN A 134 27.16 13.04 1.54
CA ASN A 134 28.26 13.96 1.21
C ASN A 134 28.26 14.36 -0.29
N CYS A 135 27.18 14.99 -0.76
CA CYS A 135 27.00 15.36 -2.16
C CYS A 135 27.64 16.72 -2.47
N THR A 136 28.96 16.73 -2.64
CA THR A 136 29.76 17.95 -2.90
C THR A 136 29.95 18.28 -4.38
N ARG A 137 29.72 17.31 -5.27
CA ARG A 137 29.92 17.48 -6.73
C ARG A 137 28.60 17.46 -7.48
N ASN A 138 27.90 16.34 -7.39
CA ASN A 138 26.62 16.11 -8.03
C ASN A 138 25.59 15.94 -6.92
N ARG A 139 24.57 16.79 -6.91
CA ARG A 139 23.50 16.74 -5.91
C ARG A 139 22.18 17.10 -6.53
N LEU A 140 21.15 16.42 -6.05
CA LEU A 140 19.77 16.75 -6.28
C LEU A 140 19.17 17.28 -4.99
N ASP A 141 18.39 18.35 -5.11
CA ASP A 141 17.67 18.96 -4.01
C ASP A 141 16.20 19.14 -4.35
N ILE A 142 15.38 19.09 -3.32
CA ILE A 142 13.94 19.24 -3.44
C ILE A 142 13.51 20.38 -2.52
N TYR A 143 12.74 21.31 -3.06
CA TYR A 143 12.29 22.53 -2.41
C TYR A 143 10.75 22.60 -2.40
N ASP A 144 10.22 23.06 -1.28
CA ASP A 144 8.80 23.27 -1.03
C ASP A 144 8.38 24.65 -1.51
N GLY A 145 8.03 24.75 -2.80
CA GLY A 145 7.70 25.99 -3.50
C GLY A 145 8.40 26.11 -4.85
N THR A 146 8.18 27.25 -5.52
CA THR A 146 8.64 27.51 -6.90
C THR A 146 10.04 28.15 -6.99
N ILE A 147 10.51 28.79 -5.90
CA ILE A 147 11.75 29.58 -5.90
C ILE A 147 12.74 28.99 -4.89
N VAL A 148 13.81 28.38 -5.38
CA VAL A 148 14.83 27.68 -4.58
C VAL A 148 15.34 28.48 -3.36
N ASN A 149 15.64 29.77 -3.53
CA ASN A 149 16.28 30.59 -2.48
C ASN A 149 15.31 31.11 -1.41
N SER A 150 14.00 31.09 -1.66
CA SER A 150 12.97 31.52 -0.70
C SER A 150 12.13 30.36 -0.19
N SER A 151 12.31 29.15 -0.74
CA SER A 151 11.54 27.95 -0.41
C SER A 151 12.27 27.10 0.63
N ARG A 152 11.50 26.39 1.46
CA ARG A 152 12.05 25.44 2.42
C ARG A 152 12.63 24.24 1.67
N ARG A 153 13.89 23.87 1.92
CA ARG A 153 14.46 22.64 1.38
C ARG A 153 13.86 21.43 2.11
N LEU A 154 13.28 20.50 1.34
CA LEU A 154 12.74 19.22 1.81
C LEU A 154 13.82 18.12 1.86
N SER A 155 14.81 18.17 0.95
CA SER A 155 15.97 17.28 1.00
C SER A 155 16.92 17.61 2.17
N ALA A 156 17.69 16.61 2.61
CA ALA A 156 18.75 16.80 3.59
C ALA A 156 19.79 17.84 3.14
N ALA A 157 20.48 18.47 4.10
CA ALA A 157 21.44 19.53 3.78
C ALA A 157 22.60 19.08 2.89
N SER A 158 22.98 17.83 3.05
CA SER A 158 23.96 17.11 2.25
C SER A 158 23.54 16.88 0.81
N GLY A 159 22.28 17.11 0.43
CA GLY A 159 21.73 16.81 -0.89
C GLY A 159 21.49 15.30 -1.12
N ILE A 160 20.88 14.98 -2.25
CA ILE A 160 20.60 13.61 -2.69
C ILE A 160 21.60 13.22 -3.78
N CYS A 161 22.35 12.15 -3.57
CA CYS A 161 23.33 11.61 -4.52
C CYS A 161 23.71 10.17 -4.19
N GLY A 162 24.53 9.56 -5.05
CA GLY A 162 25.01 8.20 -4.95
C GLY A 162 24.07 7.19 -5.61
N LYS A 163 24.13 5.95 -5.10
CA LYS A 163 23.30 4.81 -5.50
C LYS A 163 22.32 4.38 -4.40
N THR A 164 22.43 4.97 -3.21
CA THR A 164 21.53 4.70 -2.10
C THR A 164 20.36 5.66 -2.19
N PHE A 165 19.19 5.07 -2.32
CA PHE A 165 17.92 5.75 -2.48
C PHE A 165 17.42 6.32 -1.13
N PRO A 166 17.01 7.60 -1.05
CA PRO A 166 16.32 8.09 0.13
C PRO A 166 14.91 7.48 0.19
N GLN A 167 14.62 6.73 1.26
CA GLN A 167 13.29 6.13 1.54
C GLN A 167 12.30 7.19 2.07
N GLU A 168 12.37 8.42 1.57
CA GLU A 168 11.55 9.53 2.04
C GLU A 168 10.63 10.03 0.94
N ASN A 169 9.39 10.32 1.33
CA ASN A 169 8.41 10.98 0.49
C ASN A 169 8.52 12.49 0.72
N TYR A 170 8.66 13.26 -0.35
CA TYR A 170 8.74 14.71 -0.28
C TYR A 170 7.37 15.30 -0.55
N LEU A 171 6.80 15.94 0.47
CA LEU A 171 5.47 16.53 0.40
C LEU A 171 5.59 18.06 0.47
N SER A 172 5.08 18.75 -0.54
CA SER A 172 4.95 20.22 -0.53
C SER A 172 3.92 20.68 0.49
N SER A 173 4.04 21.91 0.99
CA SER A 173 3.04 22.58 1.84
C SER A 173 1.91 23.23 1.04
N ASN A 174 2.19 23.60 -0.21
CA ASN A 174 1.25 24.24 -1.13
C ASN A 174 1.10 23.41 -2.42
N ASP A 175 0.77 24.06 -3.52
CA ASP A 175 0.51 23.48 -4.83
C ASP A 175 1.77 23.16 -5.64
N SER A 176 2.97 23.39 -5.11
CA SER A 176 4.20 23.37 -5.91
C SER A 176 5.43 22.84 -5.18
N LEU A 177 6.31 22.19 -5.95
CA LEU A 177 7.59 21.64 -5.52
C LEU A 177 8.63 21.84 -6.62
N THR A 178 9.85 22.20 -6.25
CA THR A 178 10.95 22.40 -7.20
C THR A 178 12.07 21.41 -6.98
N VAL A 179 12.47 20.72 -8.05
CA VAL A 179 13.64 19.84 -8.08
C VAL A 179 14.80 20.62 -8.67
N GLN A 180 15.88 20.79 -7.92
CA GLN A 180 17.13 21.37 -8.41
C GLN A 180 18.18 20.29 -8.62
N PHE A 181 18.81 20.30 -9.78
CA PHE A 181 19.91 19.42 -10.12
C PHE A 181 21.19 20.22 -10.38
N SER A 182 22.22 19.94 -9.59
CA SER A 182 23.53 20.59 -9.66
C SER A 182 24.62 19.58 -9.97
N THR A 183 25.42 19.82 -11.01
CA THR A 183 26.54 18.97 -11.41
C THR A 183 27.87 19.71 -11.49
N SER A 184 28.97 18.96 -11.34
CA SER A 184 30.32 19.52 -11.40
C SER A 184 30.70 19.94 -12.83
N PRO A 185 31.50 21.01 -13.04
CA PRO A 185 32.00 21.36 -14.37
C PRO A 185 33.14 20.45 -14.88
N VAL A 186 33.63 19.50 -14.07
CA VAL A 186 34.78 18.64 -14.41
C VAL A 186 34.43 17.16 -14.17
N GLY A 187 34.68 16.30 -15.17
CA GLY A 187 34.50 14.84 -15.11
C GLY A 187 33.44 14.32 -16.10
N ILE A 188 33.59 13.07 -16.56
CA ILE A 188 32.57 12.36 -17.36
C ILE A 188 31.42 12.01 -16.39
N GLN A 189 30.22 12.53 -16.63
CA GLN A 189 29.11 12.38 -15.70
C GLN A 189 28.11 11.36 -16.23
N GLY A 190 28.33 10.10 -15.82
CA GLY A 190 27.34 9.05 -15.96
C GLY A 190 26.32 9.14 -14.84
N GLY A 191 25.05 9.31 -15.21
CA GLY A 191 23.99 9.08 -14.25
C GLY A 191 22.59 9.04 -14.84
N THR A 192 21.65 8.55 -14.05
CA THR A 192 20.23 8.58 -14.36
C THR A 192 19.44 8.71 -13.06
N PHE A 193 18.26 9.30 -13.12
CA PHE A 193 17.31 9.30 -12.03
C PHE A 193 15.89 9.23 -12.59
N ARG A 194 15.00 8.71 -11.77
CA ARG A 194 13.56 8.71 -12.04
C ARG A 194 12.88 9.24 -10.80
N ILE A 195 12.15 10.35 -10.93
CA ILE A 195 11.36 10.93 -9.83
C ILE A 195 9.91 10.82 -10.23
N VAL A 196 9.11 10.19 -9.38
CA VAL A 196 7.67 10.13 -9.56
C VAL A 196 7.06 11.31 -8.81
N VAL A 197 6.33 12.14 -9.53
CA VAL A 197 5.65 13.31 -9.00
C VAL A 197 4.16 13.19 -9.24
N GLY A 198 3.35 13.77 -8.38
CA GLY A 198 1.93 13.88 -8.62
C GLY A 198 1.22 14.63 -7.52
N THR A 199 -0.08 14.76 -7.69
CA THR A 199 -0.90 15.61 -6.85
C THR A 199 -1.63 14.82 -5.76
N ILE A 200 -1.95 15.49 -4.67
CA ILE A 200 -2.66 14.96 -3.50
C ILE A 200 -3.70 16.01 -3.09
N GLU A 201 -4.96 15.64 -3.04
CA GLU A 201 -6.03 16.57 -2.63
C GLU A 201 -5.85 17.07 -1.19
N THR A 202 -5.82 18.39 -1.01
CA THR A 202 -5.82 19.02 0.30
C THR A 202 -7.25 19.04 0.83
N GLY A 203 -7.60 18.01 1.59
CA GLY A 203 -8.95 17.87 2.14
C GLY A 203 -9.64 16.56 1.81
N ALA A 204 -8.96 15.62 1.14
CA ALA A 204 -9.25 14.22 1.34
C ALA A 204 -8.97 13.93 2.82
N VAL A 205 -10.04 13.99 3.64
CA VAL A 205 -10.11 13.27 4.90
C VAL A 205 -9.63 11.87 4.56
N ASP A 206 -8.52 11.47 5.19
CA ASP A 206 -7.87 10.17 5.06
C ASP A 206 -8.96 9.10 5.00
N GLU A 207 -9.35 8.67 3.79
CA GLU A 207 -10.24 7.51 3.69
C GLU A 207 -9.39 6.40 4.27
N CYS A 208 -9.80 5.87 5.43
CA CYS A 208 -9.05 4.83 6.11
C CYS A 208 -9.05 3.58 5.21
N TYR A 209 -8.10 3.49 4.30
CA TYR A 209 -8.07 2.51 3.21
C TYR A 209 -7.91 1.11 3.79
N GLY A 210 -9.03 0.38 3.87
CA GLY A 210 -9.07 -0.95 4.49
C GLY A 210 -9.20 -0.94 6.02
N GLU A 211 -9.21 0.22 6.65
CA GLU A 211 -9.34 0.45 8.09
C GLU A 211 -10.73 1.03 8.45
N PHE A 212 -11.02 1.21 9.73
CA PHE A 212 -12.23 1.90 10.21
C PHE A 212 -11.90 3.35 10.54
N GLN A 213 -12.74 4.27 10.07
CA GLN A 213 -12.61 5.69 10.34
C GLN A 213 -13.47 6.13 11.53
N CYS A 214 -12.79 6.64 12.55
CA CYS A 214 -13.41 7.27 13.72
C CYS A 214 -14.10 8.58 13.34
N LYS A 215 -15.07 9.03 14.15
CA LYS A 215 -15.76 10.32 13.96
C LYS A 215 -14.82 11.52 14.08
N ASN A 216 -13.76 11.40 14.88
CA ASN A 216 -12.68 12.37 15.00
C ASN A 216 -11.66 12.34 13.85
N GLY A 217 -11.87 11.49 12.83
CA GLY A 217 -11.02 11.38 11.64
C GLY A 217 -9.82 10.44 11.78
N ARG A 218 -9.61 9.81 12.95
CA ARG A 218 -8.55 8.83 13.17
C ARG A 218 -8.86 7.49 12.48
N CYS A 219 -7.84 6.78 12.01
CA CYS A 219 -7.99 5.43 11.48
C CYS A 219 -7.56 4.38 12.51
N ILE A 220 -8.32 3.29 12.60
CA ILE A 220 -8.01 2.12 13.41
C ILE A 220 -8.25 0.81 12.63
N ASP A 221 -7.60 -0.26 13.03
CA ASP A 221 -7.82 -1.60 12.47
C ASP A 221 -9.30 -2.02 12.65
N LYS A 222 -9.91 -2.62 11.62
CA LYS A 222 -11.31 -3.09 11.67
C LYS A 222 -11.57 -4.11 12.79
N ASN A 223 -10.55 -4.85 13.22
CA ASN A 223 -10.64 -5.81 14.34
C ASN A 223 -10.76 -5.11 15.70
N LYS A 224 -10.60 -3.78 15.74
CA LYS A 224 -10.74 -2.97 16.94
C LYS A 224 -12.12 -2.35 17.10
N VAL A 225 -12.97 -2.42 16.07
CA VAL A 225 -14.36 -1.98 16.14
C VAL A 225 -15.15 -2.97 16.99
N CYS A 226 -15.95 -2.47 17.93
CA CYS A 226 -16.77 -3.27 18.84
C CYS A 226 -15.98 -4.28 19.67
N ASN A 227 -14.78 -3.93 20.11
CA ASN A 227 -13.95 -4.80 20.96
C ASN A 227 -14.09 -4.48 22.47
N GLY A 228 -14.87 -3.46 22.82
CA GLY A 228 -15.10 -2.99 24.18
C GLY A 228 -14.02 -2.05 24.70
N HIS A 229 -13.20 -1.48 23.82
CA HIS A 229 -12.14 -0.54 24.17
C HIS A 229 -12.19 0.67 23.25
N ASP A 230 -12.13 1.88 23.82
CA ASP A 230 -12.08 3.11 23.04
C ASP A 230 -10.72 3.26 22.34
N ASN A 231 -10.62 2.71 21.13
CA ASN A 231 -9.42 2.82 20.31
C ASN A 231 -9.42 4.13 19.51
N CYS A 232 -10.58 4.72 19.23
CA CYS A 232 -10.67 6.00 18.56
C CYS A 232 -10.28 7.19 19.45
N GLY A 233 -10.50 7.10 20.76
CA GLY A 233 -10.38 8.19 21.73
C GLY A 233 -11.61 9.11 21.78
N ASP A 234 -12.60 8.86 20.95
CA ASP A 234 -13.92 9.50 20.92
C ASP A 234 -15.07 8.49 21.04
N SER A 235 -14.75 7.21 21.31
CA SER A 235 -15.65 6.07 21.43
C SER A 235 -16.47 5.74 20.18
N SER A 236 -16.14 6.32 19.02
CA SER A 236 -16.90 6.10 17.79
C SER A 236 -16.74 4.69 17.19
N ASP A 237 -15.73 3.94 17.61
CA ASP A 237 -15.52 2.52 17.31
C ASP A 237 -16.38 1.57 18.13
N GLU A 238 -17.02 2.06 19.19
CA GLU A 238 -17.94 1.30 20.04
C GLU A 238 -19.41 1.76 19.86
N ASP A 239 -19.63 2.74 18.98
CA ASP A 239 -20.96 3.27 18.67
C ASP A 239 -21.72 2.35 17.70
N GLY A 240 -22.95 1.98 18.08
CA GLY A 240 -23.83 1.19 17.21
C GLY A 240 -23.48 -0.30 17.14
N CYS A 241 -22.55 -0.75 17.98
CA CYS A 241 -22.29 -2.17 18.18
C CYS A 241 -23.56 -2.86 18.69
N ILE A 242 -24.11 -3.76 17.87
CA ILE A 242 -25.10 -4.71 18.35
C ILE A 242 -24.36 -5.52 19.41
N ALA A 243 -24.82 -5.50 20.67
CA ALA A 243 -24.27 -6.35 21.70
C ALA A 243 -24.32 -7.79 21.19
N HIS A 244 -23.20 -8.28 20.66
CA HIS A 244 -23.13 -9.63 20.14
C HIS A 244 -23.42 -10.55 21.32
N PRO A 245 -24.42 -11.44 21.24
CA PRO A 245 -24.74 -12.39 22.30
C PRO A 245 -23.70 -13.53 22.33
N GLY A 246 -22.42 -13.19 22.30
CA GLY A 246 -21.29 -14.10 22.17
C GLY A 246 -20.15 -13.87 23.17
N SER A 247 -20.16 -12.77 23.93
CA SER A 247 -19.15 -12.50 24.96
C SER A 247 -19.62 -12.76 26.39
N ASP A 248 -20.77 -13.43 26.57
CA ASP A 248 -21.28 -13.83 27.90
C ASP A 248 -21.09 -15.33 28.16
N VAL A 249 -19.86 -15.83 27.97
CA VAL A 249 -19.42 -17.15 28.45
C VAL A 249 -19.53 -17.28 29.98
N ARG A 250 -19.75 -16.16 30.70
CA ARG A 250 -19.84 -16.10 32.15
C ARG A 250 -21.04 -16.87 32.69
N LEU A 251 -22.21 -16.79 32.04
CA LEU A 251 -23.41 -17.47 32.54
C LEU A 251 -23.32 -19.00 32.37
N TRP A 252 -22.82 -19.47 31.23
CA TRP A 252 -22.59 -20.89 30.98
C TRP A 252 -21.51 -21.48 31.90
N MET A 253 -20.44 -20.72 32.18
CA MET A 253 -19.44 -21.12 33.16
C MET A 253 -20.03 -21.23 34.58
N ILE A 254 -20.86 -20.28 35.00
CA ILE A 254 -21.51 -20.33 36.31
C ILE A 254 -22.45 -21.54 36.42
N LEU A 255 -23.25 -21.81 35.39
CA LEU A 255 -24.16 -22.97 35.37
C LEU A 255 -23.39 -24.30 35.42
N PHE A 256 -22.26 -24.40 34.71
CA PHE A 256 -21.40 -25.58 34.74
C PHE A 256 -20.77 -25.81 36.13
N ILE A 257 -20.28 -24.75 36.77
CA ILE A 257 -19.72 -24.82 38.12
C ILE A 257 -20.79 -25.28 39.14
N ILE A 258 -22.00 -24.72 39.06
CA ILE A 258 -23.11 -25.11 39.93
C ILE A 258 -23.44 -26.60 39.74
N ALA A 259 -23.53 -27.07 38.49
CA ALA A 259 -23.78 -28.48 38.19
C ALA A 259 -22.70 -29.40 38.76
N CYS A 260 -21.42 -29.03 38.63
CA CYS A 260 -20.29 -29.79 39.19
C CYS A 260 -20.35 -29.87 40.73
N VAL A 261 -20.68 -28.76 41.42
CA VAL A 261 -20.79 -28.75 42.88
C VAL A 261 -21.96 -29.63 43.35
N VAL A 262 -23.11 -29.56 42.69
CA VAL A 262 -24.27 -30.41 43.03
C VAL A 262 -23.93 -31.89 42.84
N CYS A 263 -23.30 -32.27 41.72
CA CYS A 263 -22.87 -33.65 41.48
C CYS A 263 -21.88 -34.15 42.54
N PHE A 264 -20.93 -33.30 42.95
CA PHE A 264 -19.96 -33.66 44.00
C PHE A 264 -20.64 -33.90 45.36
N ILE A 265 -21.57 -33.02 45.76
CA ILE A 265 -22.32 -33.18 47.01
C ILE A 265 -23.13 -34.49 46.99
N LEU A 266 -23.80 -34.81 45.88
CA LEU A 266 -24.55 -36.06 45.75
C LEU A 266 -23.64 -37.28 45.83
N LEU A 267 -22.46 -37.24 45.22
CA LEU A 267 -21.44 -38.30 45.33
C LEU A 267 -20.98 -38.50 46.77
N CYS A 268 -20.70 -37.43 47.51
CA CYS A 268 -20.33 -37.51 48.92
C CYS A 268 -21.44 -38.12 49.78
N ILE A 269 -22.70 -37.75 49.53
CA ILE A 269 -23.85 -38.32 50.24
C ILE A 269 -23.98 -39.82 49.93
N LEU A 270 -23.88 -40.22 48.67
CA LEU A 270 -23.95 -41.64 48.28
C LEU A 270 -22.80 -42.45 48.89
N LEU A 271 -21.58 -41.94 48.86
CA LEU A 271 -20.43 -42.57 49.51
C LEU A 271 -20.63 -42.67 51.03
N GLY A 272 -21.17 -41.62 51.66
CA GLY A 272 -21.52 -41.63 53.08
C GLY A 272 -22.56 -42.71 53.42
N ILE A 273 -23.61 -42.85 52.59
CA ILE A 273 -24.62 -43.91 52.76
C ILE A 273 -24.00 -45.30 52.57
N ILE A 274 -23.14 -45.48 51.57
CA ILE A 274 -22.45 -46.76 51.32
C ILE A 274 -21.56 -47.11 52.51
N ILE A 275 -20.75 -46.17 52.99
CA ILE A 275 -19.88 -46.36 54.17
C ILE A 275 -20.73 -46.67 55.40
N TYR A 276 -21.82 -45.93 55.64
CA TYR A 276 -22.74 -46.18 56.74
C TYR A 276 -23.32 -47.60 56.68
N ARG A 277 -23.76 -48.05 55.49
CA ARG A 277 -24.28 -49.41 55.27
C ARG A 277 -23.21 -50.49 55.48
N LEU A 278 -21.97 -50.25 55.04
CA LEU A 278 -20.85 -51.16 55.26
C LEU A 278 -20.44 -51.24 56.74
N CYS A 279 -20.38 -50.11 57.45
CA CYS A 279 -20.11 -50.07 58.89
C CYS A 279 -21.25 -50.72 59.70
N ALA A 280 -22.51 -50.47 59.37
CA ALA A 280 -23.65 -51.12 60.02
C ALA A 280 -23.65 -52.64 59.81
N ARG A 281 -23.20 -53.11 58.64
CA ARG A 281 -23.03 -54.54 58.35
C ARG A 281 -21.82 -55.16 59.08
N SER A 282 -20.74 -54.40 59.27
CA SER A 282 -19.54 -54.85 60.00
C SER A 282 -19.72 -54.84 61.53
N GLY A 283 -20.57 -53.97 62.07
CA GLY A 283 -20.93 -53.95 63.50
C GLY A 283 -21.77 -55.15 63.94
N TYR A 284 -22.36 -55.88 63.00
CA TYR A 284 -23.11 -57.12 63.26
C TYR A 284 -22.19 -58.35 63.43
N HIS A 285 -20.89 -58.23 63.18
CA HIS A 285 -19.96 -59.36 63.18
C HIS A 285 -18.99 -59.40 64.39
N ASN A 286 -19.08 -58.44 65.32
CA ASN A 286 -18.25 -58.37 66.54
C ASN A 286 -19.08 -58.32 67.85
N ILE A 287 -20.27 -58.94 67.86
CA ILE A 287 -21.03 -59.26 69.08
C ILE A 287 -21.33 -60.75 69.06
#